data_AF-A0A8T5A736-F1
#
_entry.id   AF-A0A8T5A736-F1
#
_cell.length_a   1.000
_cell.length_b   1.000
_cell.length_c   1.000
_cell.angle_alpha   90.00
_cell.angle_beta   90.00
_cell.angle_gamma   90.00
#
_symmetry.space_group_name_H-M   'P 1'
#
loop_
_entity.id
_entity.type
_entity.pdbx_description
1 polymer ?
#
loop_
_entity_poly.entity_id
_entity_poly.type
_entity_poly.pdbx_seq_one_letter_code
_entity_poly.pdbx_strand_id
1 'polypeptide(L)'
;MKIYPGCSRRGIDDLVSAILSNKYWKVHSCRDDAYYAVALTRAHIPYMDGFRAKSTAPGVVIVSRRAARFCRRGRVLVVKKRNDTFISETVIDWPAFLRVIKMDEDSIYRRLVEEQSPPAFLNKRNLKILLSGT
;
A
#
# COMPACT_ATOMS: atom_id res chain seq x y z
N MET A 1 -18.51 -0.40 -16.18
CA MET A 1 -17.11 0.02 -15.98
C MET A 1 -16.47 -0.89 -14.91
N LYS A 2 -15.49 -1.74 -15.24
CA LYS A 2 -14.83 -2.60 -14.21
C LYS A 2 -13.89 -1.73 -13.37
N ILE A 3 -14.26 -1.46 -12.11
CA ILE A 3 -13.49 -0.62 -11.18
C ILE A 3 -12.08 -1.19 -10.93
N TYR A 4 -11.91 -2.51 -11.02
CA TYR A 4 -10.63 -3.22 -10.97
C TYR A 4 -10.52 -4.27 -12.09
N PRO A 5 -9.95 -3.91 -13.26
CA PRO A 5 -9.79 -4.86 -14.35
C PRO A 5 -8.86 -6.01 -13.91
N GLY A 6 -9.38 -7.23 -13.99
CA GLY A 6 -8.65 -8.45 -13.62
C GLY A 6 -8.73 -8.86 -12.14
N CYS A 7 -9.67 -8.31 -11.37
CA CYS A 7 -10.12 -8.90 -10.11
C CYS A 7 -11.35 -9.80 -10.34
N SER A 8 -11.42 -10.91 -9.60
CA SER A 8 -12.65 -11.68 -9.47
C SER A 8 -13.67 -10.91 -8.62
N ARG A 9 -14.95 -11.31 -8.66
CA ARG A 9 -15.99 -10.74 -7.80
C ARG A 9 -15.61 -10.85 -6.32
N ARG A 10 -15.16 -12.03 -5.88
CA ARG A 10 -14.65 -12.26 -4.53
C ARG A 10 -13.54 -11.27 -4.14
N GLY A 11 -12.58 -11.02 -5.03
CA GLY A 11 -11.51 -10.07 -4.75
C GLY A 11 -12.02 -8.63 -4.60
N ILE A 12 -13.11 -8.25 -5.27
CA ILE A 12 -13.75 -6.95 -5.06
C ILE A 12 -14.49 -6.93 -3.72
N ASP A 13 -15.22 -8.00 -3.39
CA ASP A 13 -15.94 -8.13 -2.11
C ASP A 13 -14.97 -8.07 -0.92
N ASP A 14 -13.78 -8.69 -1.03
CA ASP A 14 -12.71 -8.62 -0.03
C ASP A 14 -12.21 -7.18 0.19
N LEU A 15 -12.06 -6.40 -0.89
CA LEU A 15 -11.67 -4.99 -0.80
C LEU A 15 -12.75 -4.16 -0.11
N VAL A 16 -14.01 -4.37 -0.48
CA VAL A 16 -15.14 -3.67 0.13
C VAL A 16 -15.21 -4.00 1.62
N SER A 17 -15.11 -5.28 1.98
CA SER A 17 -15.06 -5.74 3.37
C SER A 17 -13.90 -5.10 4.13
N ALA A 18 -12.70 -5.05 3.53
CA ALA A 18 -11.54 -4.41 4.15
C ALA A 18 -11.74 -2.91 4.42
N ILE A 19 -12.36 -2.20 3.49
CA ILE A 19 -12.69 -0.77 3.64
C ILE A 19 -13.72 -0.57 4.77
N LEU A 20 -14.77 -1.39 4.82
CA LEU A 20 -15.85 -1.26 5.81
C LEU A 20 -15.41 -1.64 7.23
N SER A 21 -14.51 -2.62 7.35
CA SER A 21 -14.01 -3.13 8.64
C SER A 21 -12.73 -2.45 9.14
N ASN A 22 -12.24 -1.42 8.43
CA ASN A 22 -10.95 -0.78 8.71
C ASN A 22 -9.78 -1.78 8.78
N LYS A 23 -9.81 -2.80 7.91
CA LYS A 23 -8.81 -3.86 7.90
C LYS A 23 -7.44 -3.33 7.47
N TYR A 24 -6.41 -3.89 8.09
CA TYR A 24 -5.01 -3.71 7.76
C TYR A 24 -4.27 -5.03 7.97
N TRP A 25 -3.04 -5.12 7.46
CA TRP A 25 -2.20 -6.33 7.56
C TRP A 25 -0.78 -5.91 7.91
N LYS A 26 -0.09 -6.65 8.78
CA LYS A 26 1.36 -6.41 8.97
C LYS A 26 2.12 -6.70 7.68
N VAL A 27 3.18 -5.95 7.42
CA VAL A 27 4.09 -6.27 6.30
C VAL A 27 4.89 -7.53 6.59
N HIS A 28 5.23 -7.75 7.86
CA HIS A 28 6.00 -8.89 8.34
C HIS A 28 5.47 -9.32 9.72
N SER A 29 5.36 -10.63 9.95
CA SER A 29 4.79 -11.21 11.17
C SER A 29 5.49 -10.77 12.47
N CYS A 30 6.81 -10.62 12.45
CA CYS A 30 7.65 -10.31 13.62
C CYS A 30 8.02 -8.83 13.76
N ARG A 31 7.53 -7.94 12.88
CA ARG A 31 7.87 -6.51 12.90
C ARG A 31 6.61 -5.65 12.90
N ASP A 32 6.52 -4.74 13.86
CA ASP A 32 5.32 -3.91 14.11
C ASP A 32 5.39 -2.48 13.54
N ASP A 33 6.46 -2.15 12.84
CA ASP A 33 6.71 -0.81 12.33
C ASP A 33 6.13 -0.56 10.93
N ALA A 34 5.60 -1.60 10.27
CA ALA A 34 5.04 -1.49 8.93
C ALA A 34 3.79 -2.35 8.70
N TYR A 35 2.81 -1.78 7.99
CA TYR A 35 1.56 -2.46 7.64
C TYR A 35 1.01 -1.98 6.30
N TYR A 36 0.21 -2.85 5.68
CA TYR A 36 -0.63 -2.54 4.55
C TYR A 36 -1.96 -1.96 5.02
N ALA A 37 -2.35 -0.80 4.49
CA ALA A 37 -3.65 -0.19 4.75
C ALA A 37 -4.34 0.22 3.46
N VAL A 38 -5.67 0.20 3.43
CA VAL A 38 -6.42 0.63 2.25
C VAL A 38 -6.63 2.15 2.31
N ALA A 39 -6.26 2.86 1.25
CA ALA A 39 -6.54 4.27 1.08
C ALA A 39 -8.06 4.49 0.95
N LEU A 40 -8.59 5.41 1.73
CA LEU A 40 -10.01 5.81 1.72
C LEU A 40 -10.25 7.06 0.87
N THR A 41 -9.20 7.86 0.64
CA THR A 41 -9.22 9.08 -0.16
C THR A 41 -8.05 9.13 -1.16
N ARG A 42 -8.09 10.12 -2.07
CA ARG A 42 -6.89 10.51 -2.84
C ARG A 42 -5.92 11.30 -1.97
N ALA A 43 -4.62 11.19 -2.23
CA ALA A 43 -3.60 12.00 -1.56
C ALA A 43 -3.37 13.31 -2.34
N HIS A 44 -4.20 14.33 -2.09
CA HIS A 44 -4.14 15.61 -2.81
C HIS A 44 -3.98 16.83 -1.90
N ILE A 45 -4.11 16.65 -0.59
CA ILE A 45 -3.95 17.74 0.39
C ILE A 45 -2.48 17.78 0.80
N PRO A 46 -1.70 18.82 0.42
CA PRO A 46 -0.30 18.94 0.81
C PRO A 46 -0.15 18.94 2.33
N TYR A 47 0.86 18.24 2.85
CA TYR A 47 1.15 18.19 4.28
C TYR A 47 2.57 17.70 4.53
N MET A 48 3.35 18.46 5.31
CA MET A 48 4.80 18.24 5.46
C MET A 48 5.45 18.06 4.07
N ASP A 49 6.29 17.04 3.90
CA ASP A 49 6.97 16.73 2.64
C ASP A 49 6.15 15.90 1.65
N GLY A 50 4.85 15.68 1.91
CA GLY A 50 3.99 14.82 1.11
C GLY A 50 2.54 15.29 1.04
N PHE A 51 1.63 14.32 0.95
CA PHE A 51 0.19 14.56 0.84
C PHE A 51 -0.60 13.66 1.79
N ARG A 52 -1.57 14.22 2.50
CA ARG A 52 -2.45 13.46 3.39
C ARG A 52 -3.42 12.59 2.60
N ALA A 53 -3.52 11.32 3.00
CA ALA A 53 -4.62 10.43 2.63
C ALA A 53 -5.24 9.81 3.88
N LYS A 54 -6.56 9.66 3.88
CA LYS A 54 -7.23 8.81 4.87
C LYS A 54 -6.98 7.34 4.52
N SER A 55 -6.81 6.50 5.53
CA SER A 55 -6.61 5.07 5.36
C SER A 55 -7.40 4.27 6.41
N THR A 56 -7.57 2.96 6.18
CA THR A 56 -8.19 2.05 7.15
C THR A 56 -7.42 1.98 8.47
N ALA A 57 -6.09 2.03 8.41
CA ALA A 57 -5.21 2.24 9.55
C ALA A 57 -4.00 3.09 9.11
N PRO A 58 -3.49 4.02 9.93
CA PRO A 58 -3.94 4.40 11.28
C PRO A 58 -4.98 5.55 11.24
N GLY A 59 -5.64 5.76 10.09
CA GLY A 59 -6.59 6.85 9.87
C GLY A 59 -6.03 7.93 8.94
N VAL A 60 -4.81 8.41 9.18
CA VAL A 60 -4.12 9.38 8.30
C VAL A 60 -2.70 8.90 8.00
N VAL A 61 -2.34 8.94 6.71
CA VAL A 61 -1.00 8.61 6.22
C VAL A 61 -0.49 9.75 5.34
N ILE A 62 0.79 10.08 5.51
CA ILE A 62 1.52 11.01 4.65
C ILE A 62 2.08 10.23 3.48
N VAL A 63 1.50 10.40 2.31
CA VAL A 63 1.96 9.75 1.08
C VAL A 63 3.03 10.62 0.43
N SER A 64 4.18 10.03 0.10
CA SER A 64 5.28 10.76 -0.53
C SER A 64 4.86 11.38 -1.86
N ARG A 65 5.51 12.49 -2.28
CA ARG A 65 5.19 13.16 -3.55
C ARG A 65 5.21 12.20 -4.75
N ARG A 66 6.16 11.25 -4.77
CA ARG A 66 6.31 10.26 -5.84
C ARG A 66 5.11 9.31 -5.94
N ALA A 67 4.58 8.92 -4.78
CA ALA A 67 3.52 7.92 -4.63
C ALA A 67 2.10 8.54 -4.65
N ALA A 68 1.96 9.80 -4.26
CA ALA A 68 0.67 10.49 -4.09
C ALA A 68 -0.20 10.47 -5.36
N ARG A 69 0.40 10.63 -6.55
CA ARG A 69 -0.30 10.54 -7.85
C ARG A 69 -1.00 9.20 -8.11
N PHE A 70 -0.55 8.13 -7.45
CA PHE A 70 -1.13 6.80 -7.56
C PHE A 70 -2.14 6.50 -6.46
N CYS A 71 -2.16 7.29 -5.38
CA CYS A 71 -3.06 7.12 -4.25
C CYS A 71 -4.50 7.48 -4.63
N ARG A 72 -5.38 6.48 -4.59
CA ARG A 72 -6.82 6.61 -4.83
C ARG A 72 -7.56 5.67 -3.88
N ARG A 73 -8.84 5.95 -3.62
CA ARG A 73 -9.68 5.06 -2.79
C ARG A 73 -9.61 3.62 -3.29
N GLY A 74 -9.36 2.68 -2.38
CA GLY A 74 -9.24 1.25 -2.65
C GLY A 74 -7.85 0.80 -3.16
N ARG A 75 -6.88 1.70 -3.25
CA ARG A 75 -5.46 1.32 -3.36
C ARG A 75 -4.90 0.97 -1.99
N VAL A 76 -3.85 0.17 -1.97
CA VAL A 76 -3.17 -0.21 -0.72
C VAL A 76 -1.94 0.67 -0.55
N LEU A 77 -1.72 1.15 0.66
CA LEU A 77 -0.55 1.90 1.08
C LEU A 77 0.37 0.94 1.84
N VAL A 78 1.65 0.91 1.49
CA VAL A 78 2.68 0.38 2.40
C VAL A 78 2.97 1.48 3.41
N VAL A 79 2.53 1.32 4.64
CA VAL A 79 2.62 2.33 5.69
C VAL A 79 3.75 1.94 6.62
N LYS A 80 4.68 2.87 6.86
CA LYS A 80 5.77 2.75 7.82
C LYS A 80 5.57 3.78 8.92
N LYS A 81 5.77 3.36 10.17
CA LYS A 81 5.85 4.29 11.30
C LYS A 81 7.24 4.94 11.32
N ARG A 82 7.29 6.27 11.28
CA ARG A 82 8.52 7.04 11.40
C ARG A 82 8.29 8.12 12.45
N ASN A 83 8.93 7.94 13.60
CA ASN A 83 8.65 8.73 14.82
C ASN A 83 7.15 8.67 15.15
N ASP A 84 6.50 9.83 15.31
CA ASP A 84 5.07 9.96 15.60
C ASP A 84 4.20 10.11 14.34
N THR A 85 4.75 9.82 13.16
CA THR A 85 4.05 9.95 11.88
C THR A 85 4.02 8.64 11.11
N PHE A 86 3.04 8.52 10.23
CA PHE A 86 2.87 7.37 9.36
C PHE A 86 3.03 7.79 7.91
N ILE A 87 3.99 7.18 7.25
CA ILE A 87 4.43 7.57 5.91
C ILE A 87 4.21 6.41 4.96
N SER A 88 3.84 6.70 3.72
CA SER A 88 3.79 5.72 2.65
C SER A 88 4.56 6.19 1.43
N GLU A 89 5.59 5.42 1.07
CA GLU A 89 6.39 5.65 -0.12
C GLU A 89 5.96 4.80 -1.32
N THR A 90 5.13 3.77 -1.07
CA THR A 90 4.66 2.83 -2.08
C THR A 90 3.15 2.67 -2.01
N VAL A 91 2.50 2.88 -3.15
CA VAL A 91 1.09 2.53 -3.36
C VAL A 91 1.02 1.22 -4.16
N ILE A 92 0.14 0.31 -3.80
CA ILE A 92 -0.05 -0.98 -4.48
C ILE A 92 -1.48 -1.03 -5.03
N ASP A 93 -1.65 -1.50 -6.27
CA ASP A 93 -2.99 -1.86 -6.75
C ASP A 93 -3.52 -3.11 -6.04
N TRP A 94 -4.82 -3.16 -5.82
CA TRP A 94 -5.43 -4.30 -5.13
C TRP A 94 -5.07 -5.67 -5.71
N PRO A 95 -5.09 -5.88 -7.04
CA PRO A 95 -4.67 -7.16 -7.59
C PRO A 95 -3.20 -7.55 -7.33
N ALA A 96 -2.27 -6.60 -7.32
CA ALA A 96 -0.87 -6.84 -6.97
C ALA A 96 -0.72 -7.09 -5.48
N PHE A 97 -1.46 -6.36 -4.64
CA PHE A 97 -1.49 -6.58 -3.19
C PHE A 97 -1.86 -8.03 -2.85
N LEU A 98 -2.91 -8.57 -3.46
CA LEU A 98 -3.33 -9.97 -3.26
C LEU A 98 -2.24 -11.00 -3.61
N ARG A 99 -1.23 -10.61 -4.41
CA ARG A 99 -0.05 -11.42 -4.72
C ARG A 99 1.09 -11.16 -3.73
N VAL A 100 1.35 -9.90 -3.42
CA VAL A 100 2.39 -9.46 -2.46
C VAL A 100 2.22 -10.13 -1.10
N ILE A 101 0.98 -10.19 -0.57
CA ILE A 101 0.73 -10.80 0.76
C ILE A 101 0.95 -12.32 0.83
N LYS A 102 1.24 -12.96 -0.32
CA LYS A 102 1.53 -14.39 -0.42
C LYS A 102 3.01 -14.65 -0.70
N MET A 103 3.82 -13.60 -0.84
CA MET A 103 5.25 -13.69 -1.08
C MET A 103 6.01 -13.80 0.24
N ASP A 104 7.29 -14.16 0.13
CA ASP A 104 8.22 -14.16 1.25
C ASP A 104 8.27 -12.79 1.93
N GLU A 105 7.91 -12.75 3.22
CA GLU A 105 7.75 -11.50 3.95
C GLU A 105 9.07 -10.76 4.17
N ASP A 106 10.18 -11.50 4.35
CA ASP A 106 11.52 -10.92 4.50
C ASP A 106 11.95 -10.14 3.25
N SER A 107 11.78 -10.76 2.09
CA SER A 107 12.09 -10.12 0.80
C SER A 107 11.24 -8.89 0.55
N ILE A 108 9.94 -8.98 0.85
CA ILE A 108 9.01 -7.86 0.68
C ILE A 108 9.32 -6.72 1.65
N TYR A 109 9.62 -7.03 2.90
CA TYR A 109 9.96 -6.04 3.92
C TYR A 109 11.23 -5.29 3.51
N ARG A 110 12.29 -6.01 3.11
CA ARG A 110 13.55 -5.40 2.64
C ARG A 110 13.31 -4.42 1.48
N ARG A 111 12.52 -4.83 0.49
CA ARG A 111 12.28 -4.04 -0.75
C ARG A 111 11.32 -2.87 -0.58
N LEU A 112 10.31 -3.00 0.28
CA LEU A 112 9.24 -2.00 0.39
C LEU A 112 9.34 -1.12 1.65
N VAL A 113 10.12 -1.53 2.66
CA VAL A 113 10.20 -0.85 3.96
C VAL A 113 11.62 -0.37 4.28
N GLU A 114 12.65 -1.15 3.96
CA GLU A 114 14.05 -0.82 4.29
C GLU A 114 14.79 -0.09 3.17
N GLU A 115 14.47 -0.40 1.90
CA GLU A 115 15.10 0.24 0.75
C GLU A 115 14.89 1.76 0.77
N GLN A 116 15.94 2.54 0.49
CA GLN A 116 15.90 4.01 0.58
C GLN A 116 14.99 4.65 -0.47
N SER A 117 14.76 3.96 -1.59
CA SER A 117 13.92 4.43 -2.69
C SER A 117 13.06 3.28 -3.23
N PRO A 118 12.04 2.85 -2.47
CA PRO A 118 11.15 1.78 -2.91
C PRO A 118 10.34 2.25 -4.13
N PRO A 119 9.74 1.32 -4.90
CA PRO A 119 8.90 1.68 -6.03
C PRO A 119 7.69 2.50 -5.56
N ALA A 120 7.45 3.64 -6.20
CA ALA A 120 6.33 4.52 -5.84
C ALA A 120 4.96 3.88 -6.11
N PHE A 121 4.89 2.95 -7.06
CA PHE A 121 3.66 2.25 -7.42
C PHE A 121 3.93 0.81 -7.83
N LEU A 122 3.13 -0.12 -7.31
CA LEU A 122 3.11 -1.52 -7.71
C LEU A 122 1.77 -1.89 -8.33
N ASN A 123 1.85 -2.56 -9.47
CA ASN A 123 0.76 -3.13 -10.20
C ASN A 123 1.16 -4.51 -10.74
N LYS A 124 0.22 -5.23 -11.37
CA LYS A 124 0.49 -6.56 -11.92
C LYS A 124 1.70 -6.63 -12.88
N ARG A 125 2.01 -5.56 -13.60
CA ARG A 125 3.07 -5.54 -14.62
C ARG A 125 4.45 -5.40 -13.98
N ASN A 126 4.61 -4.46 -13.07
CA ASN A 126 5.92 -4.17 -12.45
C ASN A 126 6.20 -5.00 -11.20
N LEU A 127 5.22 -5.74 -10.66
CA LEU A 127 5.44 -6.69 -9.58
C LEU A 127 6.49 -7.76 -9.93
N LYS A 128 6.56 -8.19 -11.20
CA LYS A 128 7.57 -9.14 -11.67
C LYS A 128 9.00 -8.60 -11.57
N ILE A 129 9.17 -7.29 -11.77
CA ILE A 129 10.47 -6.61 -11.73
C ILE A 129 11.00 -6.55 -10.30
N LEU A 130 10.10 -6.40 -9.32
CA LEU A 130 10.46 -6.45 -7.89
C LEU A 130 11.10 -7.79 -7.50
N LEU A 131 10.80 -8.86 -8.24
CA LEU A 131 11.22 -10.24 -7.94
C LEU A 131 12.45 -10.69 -8.73
N SER A 132 12.81 -10.01 -9.83
CA SER A 132 13.91 -10.41 -10.71
C SER A 132 15.25 -9.73 -10.39
N GLY A 133 15.35 -9.05 -9.25
CA GLY A 133 16.56 -8.36 -8.78
C GLY A 133 17.40 -9.16 -7.76
N THR A 134 17.30 -10.49 -7.80
CA THR A 134 18.23 -11.46 -7.17
C THR A 134 19.26 -11.89 -8.19
#